data_AF-A0A1H6VUN4-F1
#
_entry.id   AF-A0A1H6VUN4-F1
#
_cell.length_a   1.000
_cell.length_b   1.000
_cell.length_c   1.000
_cell.angle_alpha   90.00
_cell.angle_beta   90.00
_cell.angle_gamma   90.00
#
_symmetry.space_group_name_H-M   'P 1'
#
loop_
_entity.id
_entity.type
_entity.pdbx_description
1 polymer ?
#
loop_
_entity_poly.entity_id
_entity_poly.type
_entity_poly.pdbx_seq_one_letter_code
_entity_poly.pdbx_strand_id
1 'polypeptide(L)'
;MPHRPLGRLIAAAATAAVVLGCAACGSVPDYPILEPRASAEVPEHVYAMRSLDIALTSASEGPVIVTGGTIFSPYFDRVDAVGLDVELAPGGSTTVTLPLGVVSCPAGEGDASAQLVLEVDGEELLQSVMLDAKGIRALNKEACELISERG
;
A
#
# COMPACT_ATOMS: atom_id res chain seq x y z
N MET A 1 41.47 78.69 -6.45
CA MET A 1 40.29 77.97 -6.99
C MET A 1 40.77 76.64 -7.55
N PRO A 2 40.06 75.52 -7.41
CA PRO A 2 39.64 74.88 -6.15
C PRO A 2 40.09 73.40 -6.04
N HIS A 3 40.16 72.94 -4.79
CA HIS A 3 39.82 71.61 -4.25
C HIS A 3 40.30 70.30 -4.90
N ARG A 4 41.13 69.58 -4.14
CA ARG A 4 41.15 68.10 -4.09
C ARG A 4 39.75 67.57 -3.79
N PRO A 5 39.43 66.36 -4.27
CA PRO A 5 38.91 65.37 -3.34
C PRO A 5 39.56 63.99 -3.46
N LEU A 6 39.62 63.33 -2.31
CA LEU A 6 39.92 61.90 -2.14
C LEU A 6 38.93 61.04 -2.93
N GLY A 7 39.46 60.16 -3.77
CA GLY A 7 38.74 59.02 -4.31
C GLY A 7 38.81 57.85 -3.32
N ARG A 8 37.68 57.60 -2.69
CA ARG A 8 37.39 56.56 -1.71
C ARG A 8 36.88 55.32 -2.47
N LEU A 9 36.80 54.19 -1.76
CA LEU A 9 36.01 52.97 -2.08
C LEU A 9 36.75 51.91 -2.92
N ILE A 10 36.57 50.60 -2.75
CA ILE A 10 36.20 49.66 -1.68
C ILE A 10 36.38 48.28 -2.36
N ALA A 11 36.67 47.25 -1.58
CA ALA A 11 36.84 45.86 -2.02
C ALA A 11 35.73 45.36 -2.98
N ALA A 12 36.12 44.70 -4.05
CA ALA A 12 35.27 43.72 -4.73
C ALA A 12 35.64 42.34 -4.17
N ALA A 13 34.90 41.92 -3.14
CA ALA A 13 34.87 40.54 -2.71
C ALA A 13 34.26 39.70 -3.84
N ALA A 14 35.07 38.82 -4.45
CA ALA A 14 34.56 37.79 -5.33
C ALA A 14 33.98 36.65 -4.46
N THR A 15 32.79 36.87 -3.91
CA THR A 15 31.94 35.81 -3.39
C THR A 15 31.41 35.01 -4.59
N ALA A 16 32.19 34.02 -5.03
CA ALA A 16 31.66 32.91 -5.81
C ALA A 16 30.86 32.01 -4.84
N ALA A 17 29.63 32.44 -4.52
CA ALA A 17 28.64 31.58 -3.93
C ALA A 17 28.20 30.60 -5.02
N VAL A 18 28.95 29.50 -5.16
CA VAL A 18 28.46 28.31 -5.83
C VAL A 18 27.34 27.79 -4.94
N VAL A 19 26.11 28.21 -5.23
CA VAL A 19 24.92 27.53 -4.76
C VAL A 19 24.91 26.19 -5.48
N LEU A 20 25.54 25.20 -4.86
CA LEU A 20 25.34 23.80 -5.17
C LEU A 20 23.85 23.52 -4.92
N GLY A 21 23.04 23.69 -5.96
CA GLY A 21 21.66 23.25 -5.95
C GLY A 21 21.65 21.73 -5.87
N CYS A 22 21.64 21.19 -4.64
CA CYS A 22 21.20 19.82 -4.39
C CYS A 22 19.69 19.75 -4.64
N ALA A 23 19.28 19.86 -5.90
CA ALA A 23 17.92 19.57 -6.36
C ALA A 23 17.95 18.21 -7.09
N ALA A 24 18.31 17.18 -6.34
CA ALA A 24 18.10 15.79 -6.70
C ALA A 24 17.92 14.98 -5.41
N CYS A 25 17.08 15.48 -4.50
CA CYS A 25 16.37 14.57 -3.61
C CYS A 25 15.32 13.91 -4.49
N GLY A 26 15.55 12.66 -4.92
CA GLY A 26 14.44 11.80 -5.31
C GLY A 26 13.47 11.81 -4.13
N SER A 27 12.24 12.25 -4.37
CA SER A 27 11.18 12.20 -3.37
C SER A 27 10.92 10.74 -3.06
N VAL A 28 11.49 10.27 -1.95
CA VAL A 28 11.10 8.98 -1.39
C VAL A 28 9.63 9.13 -1.01
N PRO A 29 8.74 8.25 -1.48
CA PRO A 29 7.32 8.33 -1.12
C PRO A 29 7.18 8.23 0.40
N ASP A 30 6.39 9.13 0.98
CA ASP A 30 6.10 9.11 2.41
C ASP A 30 5.26 7.87 2.72
N TYR A 31 5.85 6.93 3.46
CA TYR A 31 5.17 5.73 3.92
C TYR A 31 4.44 5.96 5.25
N PRO A 32 3.30 5.30 5.48
CA PRO A 32 2.66 4.34 4.58
C PRO A 32 1.76 5.01 3.50
N ILE A 33 1.67 4.40 2.32
CA ILE A 33 0.89 4.93 1.18
C ILE A 33 -0.60 4.61 1.34
N LEU A 34 -0.90 3.39 1.79
CA LEU A 34 -2.23 2.99 2.25
C LEU A 34 -2.26 2.96 3.79
N GLU A 35 -3.43 3.08 4.38
CA GLU A 35 -3.61 2.79 5.80
C GLU A 35 -3.08 1.39 6.16
N PRO A 36 -2.38 1.21 7.31
CA PRO A 36 -1.74 -0.05 7.65
C PRO A 36 -2.73 -1.15 8.05
N ARG A 37 -4.01 -0.79 8.23
CA ARG A 37 -5.13 -1.69 8.53
C ARG A 37 -6.26 -1.48 7.53
N ALA A 38 -6.87 -2.57 7.11
CA ALA A 38 -8.04 -2.59 6.26
C ALA A 38 -9.11 -3.53 6.82
N SER A 39 -10.38 -3.14 6.75
CA SER A 39 -11.47 -4.07 7.02
C SER A 39 -11.58 -5.07 5.87
N ALA A 40 -11.70 -6.35 6.19
CA ALA A 40 -11.90 -7.41 5.20
C ALA A 40 -13.14 -8.24 5.55
N GLU A 41 -14.02 -8.42 4.58
CA GLU A 41 -15.31 -9.11 4.75
C GLU A 41 -15.54 -10.14 3.65
N VAL A 42 -16.30 -11.19 3.96
CA VAL A 42 -16.69 -12.21 2.97
C VAL A 42 -17.85 -11.65 2.15
N PRO A 43 -17.76 -11.59 0.80
CA PRO A 43 -18.83 -11.04 -0.03
C PRO A 43 -20.13 -11.85 0.11
N GLU A 44 -21.25 -11.18 0.43
CA GLU A 44 -22.55 -11.83 0.66
C GLU A 44 -23.09 -12.60 -0.57
N HIS A 45 -22.68 -12.19 -1.77
CA HIS A 45 -23.24 -12.69 -3.03
C HIS A 45 -22.33 -13.69 -3.75
N VAL A 46 -21.13 -13.97 -3.24
CA VAL A 46 -20.10 -14.72 -3.97
C VAL A 46 -19.40 -15.76 -3.09
N TYR A 47 -20.18 -16.59 -2.40
CA TYR A 47 -19.65 -17.75 -1.65
C TYR A 47 -18.87 -18.74 -2.53
N ALA A 48 -19.16 -18.79 -3.84
CA ALA A 48 -18.53 -19.72 -4.78
C ALA A 48 -17.05 -19.39 -5.07
N MET A 49 -16.64 -18.12 -4.95
CA MET A 49 -15.29 -17.69 -5.36
C MET A 49 -14.27 -17.68 -4.23
N ARG A 50 -14.68 -17.92 -2.97
CA ARG A 50 -13.81 -17.86 -1.78
C ARG A 50 -12.89 -16.64 -1.82
N SER A 51 -13.46 -15.45 -1.77
CA SER A 51 -12.73 -14.19 -1.82
C SER A 51 -13.02 -13.32 -0.59
N LEU A 52 -12.21 -12.28 -0.40
CA LEU A 52 -12.47 -11.22 0.58
C LEU A 52 -12.57 -9.88 -0.14
N ASP A 53 -13.57 -9.10 0.25
CA ASP A 53 -13.64 -7.68 -0.07
C ASP A 53 -12.84 -6.92 0.99
N ILE A 54 -11.85 -6.16 0.54
CA ILE A 54 -10.90 -5.44 1.38
C ILE A 54 -11.09 -3.94 1.11
N ALA A 55 -11.47 -3.21 2.15
CA ALA A 55 -11.61 -1.75 2.08
C ALA A 55 -10.25 -1.08 2.28
N LEU A 56 -9.71 -0.52 1.20
CA LEU A 56 -8.44 0.20 1.20
C LEU A 56 -8.70 1.71 1.30
N THR A 57 -7.84 2.39 2.05
CA THR A 57 -7.84 3.85 2.18
C THR A 57 -6.44 4.36 1.89
N SER A 58 -6.34 5.36 1.01
CA SER A 58 -5.08 6.05 0.72
C SER A 58 -4.73 6.99 1.87
N ALA A 59 -3.52 6.84 2.40
CA ALA A 59 -2.89 7.80 3.31
C ALA A 59 -1.97 8.78 2.56
N SER A 60 -1.80 8.59 1.24
CA SER A 60 -0.99 9.44 0.38
C SER A 60 -1.70 10.74 -0.01
N GLU A 61 -0.90 11.80 -0.20
CA GLU A 61 -1.33 13.07 -0.78
C GLU A 61 -1.45 13.03 -2.32
N GLY A 62 -0.93 11.97 -2.95
CA GLY A 62 -0.96 11.73 -4.39
C GLY A 62 -1.91 10.59 -4.81
N PRO A 63 -2.22 10.48 -6.11
CA PRO A 63 -2.97 9.34 -6.64
C PRO A 63 -2.16 8.05 -6.48
N VAL A 64 -2.86 6.95 -6.22
CA VAL A 64 -2.25 5.62 -6.03
C VAL A 64 -3.01 4.63 -6.90
N ILE A 65 -2.30 3.81 -7.67
CA ILE A 65 -2.91 2.71 -8.41
C ILE A 65 -2.57 1.40 -7.70
N VAL A 66 -3.58 0.63 -7.32
CA VAL A 66 -3.40 -0.73 -6.82
C VAL A 66 -3.40 -1.67 -8.01
N THR A 67 -2.22 -2.15 -8.40
CA THR A 67 -2.01 -2.96 -9.60
C THR A 67 -2.08 -4.46 -9.32
N GLY A 68 -2.06 -4.86 -8.05
CA GLY A 68 -2.25 -6.25 -7.69
C GLY A 68 -2.25 -6.53 -6.21
N GLY A 69 -2.56 -7.77 -5.84
CA GLY A 69 -2.47 -8.20 -4.45
C GLY A 69 -2.66 -9.68 -4.22
N THR A 70 -2.27 -10.13 -3.04
CA THR A 70 -2.51 -11.49 -2.53
C THR A 70 -2.78 -11.47 -1.03
N ILE A 71 -3.54 -12.44 -0.54
CA ILE A 71 -3.85 -12.63 0.88
C ILE A 71 -2.90 -13.67 1.48
N PHE A 72 -2.34 -13.33 2.64
CA PHE A 72 -1.63 -14.24 3.52
C PHE A 72 -2.46 -14.54 4.75
N SER A 73 -2.72 -15.82 4.98
CA SER A 73 -3.58 -16.28 6.07
C SER A 73 -3.14 -17.65 6.57
N PRO A 74 -3.23 -17.95 7.89
CA PRO A 74 -3.00 -19.30 8.40
C PRO A 74 -4.19 -20.25 8.15
N TYR A 75 -5.31 -19.73 7.62
CA TYR A 75 -6.55 -20.49 7.40
C TYR A 75 -6.69 -21.00 5.95
N PHE A 76 -5.94 -20.45 5.01
CA PHE A 76 -6.04 -20.77 3.60
C PHE A 76 -4.64 -20.82 2.97
N ASP A 77 -4.45 -21.73 2.04
CA ASP A 77 -3.23 -21.81 1.25
C ASP A 77 -3.03 -20.51 0.47
N ARG A 78 -1.77 -20.16 0.25
CA ARG A 78 -1.42 -18.95 -0.51
C ARG A 78 -1.82 -19.12 -1.98
N VAL A 79 -2.40 -18.07 -2.54
CA VAL A 79 -2.62 -17.91 -3.98
C VAL A 79 -1.63 -16.92 -4.56
N ASP A 80 -1.30 -17.10 -5.84
CA ASP A 80 -0.49 -16.12 -6.56
C ASP A 80 -1.20 -14.77 -6.60
N ALA A 81 -0.42 -13.69 -6.63
CA ALA A 81 -0.97 -12.34 -6.72
C ALA A 81 -1.82 -12.20 -7.99
N VAL A 82 -2.99 -11.60 -7.82
CA VAL A 82 -3.87 -11.28 -8.93
C VAL A 82 -3.63 -9.85 -9.38
N GLY A 83 -3.74 -9.64 -10.69
CA GLY A 83 -3.75 -8.30 -11.26
C GLY A 83 -5.02 -7.56 -10.84
N LEU A 84 -4.82 -6.36 -10.32
CA LEU A 84 -5.85 -5.36 -10.08
C LEU A 84 -5.54 -4.17 -11.00
N ASP A 85 -6.48 -3.25 -11.13
CA ASP A 85 -6.23 -1.96 -11.79
C ASP A 85 -7.21 -0.97 -11.18
N VAL A 86 -6.93 -0.57 -9.94
CA VAL A 86 -7.84 0.25 -9.13
C VAL A 86 -7.14 1.52 -8.72
N GLU A 87 -7.65 2.65 -9.21
CA GLU A 87 -7.17 3.98 -8.85
C GLU A 87 -7.82 4.46 -7.54
N LEU A 88 -6.99 4.93 -6.61
CA LEU A 88 -7.40 5.66 -5.42
C LEU A 88 -6.98 7.12 -5.56
N ALA A 89 -7.97 8.00 -5.41
CA ALA A 89 -7.72 9.42 -5.22
C ALA A 89 -6.96 9.67 -3.90
N PRO A 90 -6.25 10.81 -3.77
CA PRO A 90 -5.64 11.25 -2.51
C PRO A 90 -6.65 11.25 -1.36
N GLY A 91 -6.31 10.59 -0.24
CA GLY A 91 -7.22 10.41 0.90
C GLY A 91 -8.51 9.61 0.63
N GLY A 92 -8.64 9.04 -0.58
CA GLY A 92 -9.81 8.29 -1.01
C GLY A 92 -9.84 6.86 -0.48
N SER A 93 -10.99 6.22 -0.59
CA SER A 93 -11.17 4.82 -0.26
C SER A 93 -11.82 4.04 -1.40
N THR A 94 -11.52 2.75 -1.46
CA THR A 94 -12.08 1.82 -2.45
C THR A 94 -12.14 0.42 -1.85
N THR A 95 -12.90 -0.47 -2.50
CA THR A 95 -12.96 -1.89 -2.13
C THR A 95 -12.34 -2.71 -3.25
N VAL A 96 -11.40 -3.59 -2.89
CA VAL A 96 -10.81 -4.57 -3.81
C VAL A 96 -11.18 -5.98 -3.38
N THR A 97 -11.42 -6.85 -4.35
CA THR A 97 -11.72 -8.27 -4.07
C THR A 97 -10.48 -9.10 -4.35
N LEU A 98 -9.96 -9.78 -3.32
CA LEU A 98 -8.82 -10.68 -3.45
C LEU A 98 -9.26 -12.14 -3.18
N PRO A 99 -8.77 -13.11 -3.97
CA PRO A 99 -9.10 -14.51 -3.76
C PRO A 99 -8.37 -15.08 -2.52
N LEU A 100 -9.04 -16.02 -1.85
CA LEU A 100 -8.46 -16.94 -0.88
C LEU A 100 -8.11 -18.26 -1.58
N GLY A 101 -7.10 -18.96 -1.07
CA GLY A 101 -6.75 -20.27 -1.57
C GLY A 101 -7.61 -21.41 -1.05
N VAL A 102 -7.05 -22.61 -1.16
CA VAL A 102 -7.66 -23.83 -0.64
C VAL A 102 -7.68 -23.74 0.89
N VAL A 103 -8.74 -24.27 1.50
CA VAL A 103 -8.86 -24.32 2.96
C VAL A 103 -7.77 -25.21 3.56
N SER A 104 -7.06 -24.74 4.59
CA SER A 104 -6.06 -25.54 5.29
C SER A 104 -6.67 -26.13 6.57
N CYS A 105 -6.58 -27.46 6.73
CA CYS A 105 -7.14 -28.20 7.88
C CYS A 105 -6.08 -29.20 8.43
N PRO A 106 -5.67 -29.13 9.72
CA PRO A 106 -6.10 -28.14 10.71
C PRO A 106 -5.57 -26.74 10.35
N ALA A 107 -6.37 -25.72 10.60
CA ALA A 107 -5.95 -24.35 10.38
C ALA A 107 -4.84 -23.95 11.38
N GLY A 108 -3.95 -23.07 10.94
CA GLY A 108 -2.98 -22.45 11.84
C GLY A 108 -3.62 -21.41 12.76
N GLU A 109 -2.79 -20.75 13.58
CA GLU A 109 -3.17 -19.61 14.40
C GLU A 109 -2.51 -18.32 13.88
N GLY A 110 -3.19 -17.19 14.02
CA GLY A 110 -2.65 -15.87 13.68
C GLY A 110 -3.62 -15.00 12.89
N ASP A 111 -3.12 -13.81 12.59
CA ASP A 111 -3.82 -12.77 11.84
C ASP A 111 -3.66 -12.96 10.32
N ALA A 112 -4.55 -12.33 9.56
CA ALA A 112 -4.47 -12.28 8.10
C ALA A 112 -3.91 -10.94 7.65
N SER A 113 -3.24 -10.94 6.50
CA SER A 113 -2.71 -9.73 5.87
C SER A 113 -2.89 -9.79 4.35
N ALA A 114 -2.91 -8.64 3.71
CA ALA A 114 -2.80 -8.54 2.26
C ALA A 114 -1.46 -7.89 1.91
N GLN A 115 -0.75 -8.46 0.94
CA GLN A 115 0.35 -7.78 0.27
C GLN A 115 -0.19 -7.19 -1.02
N LEU A 116 -0.02 -5.89 -1.19
CA LEU A 116 -0.52 -5.12 -2.32
C LEU A 116 0.66 -4.58 -3.13
N VAL A 117 0.49 -4.60 -4.44
CA VAL A 117 1.38 -3.94 -5.40
C VAL A 117 0.74 -2.60 -5.73
N LEU A 118 1.51 -1.54 -5.52
CA LEU A 118 1.10 -0.16 -5.68
C LEU A 118 1.96 0.47 -6.77
N GLU A 119 1.38 1.30 -7.61
CA GLU A 119 2.09 2.23 -8.47
C GLU A 119 1.83 3.65 -7.97
N VAL A 120 2.92 4.37 -7.66
CA VAL A 120 2.90 5.77 -7.22
C VAL A 120 3.99 6.52 -7.97
N ASP A 121 3.63 7.60 -8.65
CA ASP A 121 4.55 8.41 -9.45
C ASP A 121 5.38 7.60 -10.48
N GLY A 122 4.82 6.50 -10.98
CA GLY A 122 5.47 5.59 -11.94
C GLY A 122 6.45 4.59 -11.32
N GLU A 123 6.54 4.52 -10.00
CA GLU A 123 7.32 3.52 -9.27
C GLU A 123 6.41 2.43 -8.70
N GLU A 124 6.83 1.17 -8.88
CA GLU A 124 6.15 0.01 -8.29
C GLU A 124 6.66 -0.26 -6.87
N LEU A 125 5.74 -0.35 -5.92
CA LEU A 125 6.00 -0.49 -4.50
C LEU A 125 5.16 -1.62 -3.91
N LEU A 126 5.73 -2.33 -2.93
CA LEU A 126 5.02 -3.36 -2.18
C LEU A 126 4.67 -2.85 -0.79
N GLN A 127 3.39 -2.96 -0.42
CA GLN A 127 2.94 -2.65 0.94
C GLN A 127 2.13 -3.81 1.51
N SER A 128 2.39 -4.14 2.77
CA SER A 128 1.56 -5.10 3.53
C SER A 128 0.55 -4.35 4.39
N VAL A 129 -0.70 -4.77 4.32
CA VAL A 129 -1.83 -4.23 5.09
C VAL A 129 -2.39 -5.34 5.98
N MET A 130 -2.55 -5.05 7.26
CA MET A 130 -3.18 -5.99 8.21
C MET A 130 -4.68 -6.01 7.96
N LEU A 131 -5.25 -7.23 7.91
CA LEU A 131 -6.67 -7.39 7.65
C LEU A 131 -7.41 -7.62 8.97
N ASP A 132 -8.34 -6.73 9.28
CA ASP A 132 -9.35 -6.95 10.30
C ASP A 132 -10.44 -7.87 9.71
N ALA A 133 -10.06 -9.11 9.43
CA ALA A 133 -10.83 -10.08 8.65
C ALA A 133 -11.93 -10.73 9.49
N LYS A 134 -13.09 -10.08 9.55
CA LYS A 134 -14.27 -10.64 10.23
C LYS A 134 -14.79 -11.84 9.42
N GLY A 135 -15.06 -12.95 10.12
CA GLY A 135 -15.65 -14.13 9.51
C GLY A 135 -14.68 -15.08 8.80
N ILE A 136 -13.42 -14.72 8.56
CA ILE A 136 -12.45 -15.60 7.86
C ILE A 136 -12.23 -16.94 8.57
N ARG A 137 -12.14 -16.91 9.91
CA ARG A 137 -12.02 -18.11 10.75
C ARG A 137 -13.28 -18.97 10.70
N ALA A 138 -14.46 -18.35 10.69
CA ALA A 138 -15.73 -19.05 10.59
C ALA A 138 -15.87 -19.74 9.22
N LEU A 139 -15.49 -19.05 8.15
CA LEU A 139 -15.46 -19.60 6.79
C LEU A 139 -14.55 -20.83 6.67
N ASN A 140 -13.33 -20.77 7.23
CA ASN A 140 -12.44 -21.94 7.26
C ASN A 140 -13.04 -23.10 8.06
N LYS A 141 -13.61 -22.83 9.23
CA LYS A 141 -14.22 -23.86 10.09
C LYS A 141 -15.31 -24.61 9.34
N GLU A 142 -16.26 -23.89 8.74
CA GLU A 142 -17.36 -24.48 7.96
C GLU A 142 -16.82 -25.33 6.80
N ALA A 143 -15.80 -24.83 6.09
CA ALA A 143 -15.19 -25.56 4.99
C ALA A 143 -14.44 -26.84 5.44
N CYS A 144 -13.77 -26.83 6.60
CA CYS A 144 -13.10 -28.01 7.16
C CYS A 144 -14.11 -29.07 7.64
N GLU A 145 -15.26 -28.66 8.19
CA GLU A 145 -16.34 -29.57 8.60
C GLU A 145 -16.90 -30.34 7.38
N LEU A 146 -17.16 -29.64 6.28
CA LEU A 146 -17.64 -30.26 5.03
C LEU A 146 -16.65 -31.27 4.41
N ILE A 147 -15.35 -31.05 4.57
CA ILE A 147 -14.32 -32.00 4.10
C ILE A 147 -14.33 -33.26 4.97
N SER A 148 -14.47 -33.10 6.28
CA SER A 148 -14.45 -34.20 7.25
C SER A 148 -15.67 -35.13 7.13
N GLU A 149 -16.81 -34.61 6.67
CA GLU A 149 -18.03 -35.42 6.44
C GLU A 149 -17.99 -36.22 5.11
N ARG A 150 -17.07 -35.89 4.19
CA ARG A 150 -16.94 -36.52 2.87
C ARG A 150 -15.74 -37.47 2.75
N GLY A 151 -14.82 -37.47 3.72
CA GLY A 151 -13.65 -38.35 3.77
C GLY A 151 -13.90 -39.57 4.64
#